data_AF-A0A182E9M7-F1
#
_entry.id   AF-A0A182E9M7-F1
#
_cell.length_a   1.000
_cell.length_b   1.000
_cell.length_c   1.000
_cell.angle_alpha   90.00
_cell.angle_beta   90.00
_cell.angle_gamma   90.00
#
_symmetry.space_group_name_H-M   'P 1'
#
loop_
_entity.id
_entity.type
_entity.pdbx_description
1 polymer ?
#
loop_
_entity_poly.entity_id
_entity_poly.type
_entity_poly.pdbx_seq_one_letter_code
_entity_poly.pdbx_strand_id
1 'polypeptide(L)'
;MLLGYPGKSWKKSVMAIMTVSGACVVDGVNEQDTVICTGQGLLRIPSRIPPDTVRLDLQENKISEIRKNDLKALRRLKILLVAFHISSD
;
A
#
# COMPACT_ATOMS: atom_id res chain seq x y z
N MET A 1 -15.21 -38.59 -21.13
CA MET A 1 -16.13 -38.31 -20.00
C MET A 1 -15.70 -39.15 -18.82
N LEU A 2 -14.88 -38.62 -17.91
CA LEU A 2 -14.83 -39.06 -16.51
C LEU A 2 -14.47 -37.82 -15.68
N LEU A 3 -15.49 -37.09 -15.21
CA LEU A 3 -16.02 -37.13 -13.84
C LEU A 3 -15.11 -36.34 -12.88
N GLY A 4 -15.54 -35.12 -12.53
CA GLY A 4 -14.90 -34.34 -11.47
C GLY A 4 -15.42 -34.73 -10.08
N TYR A 5 -14.62 -34.48 -9.04
CA TYR A 5 -14.95 -34.28 -7.61
C TYR A 5 -13.62 -33.89 -6.88
N PRO A 6 -13.59 -33.51 -5.59
CA PRO A 6 -14.19 -32.33 -4.93
C PRO A 6 -13.22 -31.70 -3.89
N GLY A 7 -13.65 -30.66 -3.17
CA GLY A 7 -13.29 -30.49 -1.76
C GLY A 7 -11.84 -30.08 -1.39
N LYS A 8 -11.70 -28.80 -1.06
CA LYS A 8 -10.63 -28.16 -0.29
C LYS A 8 -9.96 -29.10 0.75
N SER A 9 -8.64 -29.35 0.66
CA SER A 9 -7.74 -29.46 1.83
C SER A 9 -6.29 -29.69 1.40
N TRP A 10 -5.61 -28.67 0.88
CA TRP A 10 -4.15 -28.73 0.72
C TRP A 10 -3.50 -27.93 1.85
N LYS A 11 -3.15 -28.68 2.90
CA LYS A 11 -2.33 -28.21 4.01
C LYS A 11 -0.98 -27.79 3.43
N LYS A 12 -0.65 -26.51 3.63
CA LYS A 12 0.68 -25.89 3.75
C LYS A 12 1.79 -26.54 2.91
N SER A 13 2.01 -26.05 1.68
CA SER A 13 3.37 -25.91 1.10
C SER A 13 3.44 -25.52 -0.39
N VAL A 14 2.34 -25.42 -1.16
CA VAL A 14 2.46 -25.02 -2.57
C VAL A 14 1.33 -24.08 -2.98
N MET A 15 1.53 -22.79 -2.72
CA MET A 15 0.89 -21.67 -3.44
C MET A 15 1.95 -20.59 -3.61
N ALA A 16 2.76 -20.71 -4.66
CA ALA A 16 3.63 -19.64 -5.10
C ALA A 16 2.75 -18.50 -5.63
N ILE A 17 2.48 -17.55 -4.74
CA ILE A 17 2.48 -16.10 -4.97
C ILE A 17 1.68 -15.64 -6.21
N MET A 18 0.36 -15.54 -6.07
CA MET A 18 -0.40 -14.53 -6.83
C MET A 18 -0.40 -13.20 -6.06
N THR A 19 0.76 -12.54 -5.88
CA THR A 19 0.74 -11.11 -5.53
C THR A 19 0.49 -10.31 -6.80
N VAL A 20 -0.79 -10.16 -7.16
CA VAL A 20 -1.20 -8.89 -7.76
C VAL A 20 -1.38 -7.95 -6.58
N SER A 21 -0.33 -7.21 -6.21
CA SER A 21 -0.45 -6.18 -5.18
C SER A 21 0.07 -4.85 -5.71
N GLY A 22 -0.72 -4.24 -6.61
CA GLY A 22 -0.69 -2.79 -6.84
C GLY A 22 -1.39 -2.05 -5.70
N ALA A 23 -1.06 -2.40 -4.47
CA ALA A 23 -1.63 -1.83 -3.25
C ALA A 23 -0.51 -1.60 -2.24
N CYS A 24 -0.62 -0.50 -1.51
CA CYS A 24 0.32 -0.18 -0.44
C CYS A 24 0.40 -1.32 0.57
N VAL A 25 1.62 -1.63 0.98
CA VAL A 25 1.89 -2.66 1.99
C VAL A 25 1.75 -2.04 3.36
N VAL A 26 1.01 -2.69 4.26
CA VAL A 26 1.01 -2.35 5.69
C VAL A 26 2.11 -3.19 6.34
N ASP A 27 3.16 -2.55 6.83
CA ASP A 27 4.22 -3.24 7.54
C ASP A 27 3.77 -3.52 8.98
N GLY A 28 3.38 -4.77 9.25
CA GLY A 28 2.81 -5.20 10.52
C GLY A 28 3.84 -5.71 11.53
N VAL A 29 5.12 -5.35 11.37
CA VAL A 29 6.21 -6.09 12.03
C VAL A 29 6.41 -5.77 13.51
N ASN A 30 5.94 -4.63 14.05
CA ASN A 30 5.67 -4.40 15.48
C ASN A 30 5.29 -2.91 15.71
N GLU A 31 4.04 -2.68 16.12
CA GLU A 31 3.50 -1.48 16.81
C GLU A 31 3.65 -0.06 16.23
N GLN A 32 3.96 0.12 14.95
CA GLN A 32 3.75 1.42 14.30
C GLN A 32 3.08 1.21 12.96
N ASP A 33 1.79 1.54 12.89
CA ASP A 33 0.91 1.50 11.71
C ASP A 33 1.57 2.18 10.50
N THR A 34 2.45 1.46 9.81
CA THR A 34 3.31 1.99 8.75
C THR A 34 2.81 1.47 7.43
N VAL A 35 2.56 2.39 6.49
CA VAL A 35 2.03 2.08 5.18
C VAL A 35 3.07 2.50 4.14
N ILE A 36 3.51 1.53 3.35
CA ILE A 36 4.55 1.69 2.33
C ILE A 36 3.90 1.60 0.96
N CYS A 37 3.95 2.69 0.21
CA CYS A 37 3.36 2.87 -1.11
C CYS A 37 4.41 3.26 -2.17
N THR A 38 5.64 2.79 -2.04
CA THR A 38 6.77 3.21 -2.89
C THR A 38 6.62 2.68 -4.32
N GLY A 39 6.95 3.50 -5.33
CA GLY A 39 7.08 3.06 -6.73
C GLY A 39 5.76 2.71 -7.44
N GLN A 40 4.62 3.13 -6.88
CA GLN A 40 3.28 2.78 -7.38
C GLN A 40 2.77 3.73 -8.48
N GLY A 41 3.55 4.74 -8.89
CA GLY A 41 3.15 5.73 -9.90
C GLY A 41 1.96 6.60 -9.46
N LEU A 42 1.76 6.77 -8.15
CA LEU A 42 0.63 7.52 -7.59
C LEU A 42 0.74 9.00 -7.99
N LEU A 43 -0.37 9.56 -8.48
CA LEU A 43 -0.51 10.99 -8.77
C LEU A 43 -1.07 11.77 -7.58
N ARG A 44 -1.66 11.06 -6.61
CA ARG A 44 -2.35 11.58 -5.43
C ARG A 44 -2.36 10.54 -4.32
N ILE A 45 -2.61 10.98 -3.08
CA ILE A 45 -2.69 10.07 -1.93
C ILE A 45 -3.87 9.10 -2.12
N PRO A 46 -3.66 7.77 -1.97
CA PRO A 46 -4.72 6.79 -2.11
C PRO A 46 -5.74 6.88 -0.98
N SER A 47 -7.02 6.69 -1.30
CA SER A 47 -8.13 6.87 -0.37
C SER A 47 -8.29 5.72 0.64
N ARG A 48 -7.64 4.58 0.39
CA ARG A 48 -7.74 3.34 1.20
C ARG A 48 -6.53 3.14 2.11
N ILE A 49 -6.11 4.20 2.79
CA ILE A 49 -5.07 4.12 3.82
C ILE A 49 -5.77 3.97 5.17
N PRO A 50 -5.36 3.01 6.04
CA PRO A 50 -5.90 2.87 7.38
C PRO A 50 -5.83 4.20 8.16
N PRO A 51 -6.90 4.63 8.84
CA PRO A 51 -6.90 5.90 9.59
C PRO A 51 -5.90 5.91 10.75
N ASP A 52 -5.51 4.72 11.22
CA ASP A 52 -4.57 4.52 12.32
C ASP A 52 -3.11 4.68 11.88
N THR A 53 -2.86 4.85 10.57
CA THR A 53 -1.52 5.02 9.99
C THR A 53 -0.74 6.13 10.70
N VAL A 54 0.41 5.76 11.25
CA VAL A 54 1.37 6.65 11.92
C VAL A 54 2.44 7.11 10.95
N ARG A 55 2.85 6.25 10.02
CA ARG A 55 3.88 6.54 9.02
C ARG A 55 3.39 6.17 7.64
N LEU A 56 3.51 7.09 6.68
CA LEU A 56 3.13 6.86 5.28
C LEU A 56 4.31 7.17 4.37
N ASP A 57 4.77 6.15 3.64
CA ASP A 57 5.82 6.29 2.62
C ASP A 57 5.21 6.28 1.23
N LEU A 58 5.36 7.39 0.51
CA LEU A 58 4.92 7.60 -0.87
C LEU A 58 6.10 7.93 -1.79
N GLN A 59 7.31 7.51 -1.46
CA GLN A 59 8.49 7.73 -2.30
C GLN A 59 8.35 7.08 -3.69
N GLU A 60 9.14 7.55 -4.66
CA GLU A 60 9.12 7.05 -6.05
C GLU A 60 7.73 7.09 -6.72
N ASN A 61 6.88 8.05 -6.31
CA ASN A 61 5.60 8.33 -6.95
C ASN A 61 5.66 9.65 -7.73
N LYS A 62 4.56 9.97 -8.43
CA LYS A 62 4.40 11.16 -9.28
C LYS A 62 3.44 12.16 -8.65
N ILE A 63 3.43 12.26 -7.32
CA ILE A 63 2.53 13.14 -6.58
C ILE A 63 3.07 14.57 -6.68
N SER A 64 2.36 15.43 -7.41
CA SER A 64 2.72 16.84 -7.62
C SER A 64 2.09 17.79 -6.60
N GLU A 65 0.99 17.38 -5.96
CA GLU A 65 0.24 18.19 -5.00
C GLU A 65 -0.28 17.29 -3.86
N ILE A 66 -0.20 17.77 -2.61
CA ILE A 66 -0.85 17.15 -1.45
C ILE A 66 -1.74 18.18 -0.79
N ARG A 67 -3.03 17.88 -0.68
CA ARG A 67 -4.00 18.76 -0.03
C ARG A 67 -4.19 18.36 1.42
N LYS A 68 -4.50 19.35 2.26
CA LYS A 68 -4.83 19.11 3.68
C LYS A 68 -5.99 18.11 3.86
N ASN A 69 -6.94 18.12 2.92
CA ASN A 69 -8.07 17.20 2.94
C ASN A 69 -7.67 15.74 2.67
N ASP A 70 -6.59 15.49 1.93
CA ASP A 70 -6.11 14.14 1.61
C ASP A 70 -5.57 13.44 2.86
N LEU A 71 -5.07 14.21 3.82
CA LEU A 71 -4.54 13.72 5.09
C LEU A 71 -5.56 13.76 6.24
N LYS A 72 -6.76 14.34 6.03
CA LYS A 72 -7.75 14.58 7.10
C LYS A 72 -8.24 13.30 7.78
N ALA A 73 -8.24 12.18 7.06
CA ALA A 73 -8.64 10.88 7.59
C ALA A 73 -7.54 10.23 8.45
N LEU A 74 -6.27 10.61 8.27
CA LEU A 74 -5.09 10.00 8.89
C LEU A 74 -4.74 10.73 10.19
N ARG A 75 -5.61 10.61 11.21
CA ARG A 75 -5.52 11.39 12.45
C ARG A 75 -4.29 11.09 13.30
N ARG A 76 -3.69 9.90 13.12
CA ARG A 76 -2.50 9.46 13.85
C ARG A 76 -1.20 9.64 13.07
N LEU A 77 -1.27 10.21 11.86
CA LEU A 77 -0.12 10.39 11.00
C LEU A 77 0.89 11.34 11.63
N LYS A 78 2.12 10.85 11.83
CA LYS A 78 3.24 11.62 12.37
C LYS A 78 4.33 11.85 11.33
N ILE A 79 4.48 10.92 10.38
CA ILE A 79 5.55 10.93 9.39
C ILE A 79 4.95 10.70 8.01
N LEU A 80 5.25 11.60 7.08
CA LEU A 80 4.89 11.51 5.67
C LEU A 80 6.17 11.64 4.84
N LEU A 81 6.50 10.60 4.08
CA LEU A 81 7.64 10.60 3.15
C LEU A 81 7.10 10.68 1.73
N VAL A 82 7.59 11.65 0.96
CA VAL A 82 7.17 11.89 -0.42
C VAL A 82 8.42 12.16 -1.27
N ALA A 83 8.47 11.63 -2.48
CA ALA A 83 9.53 11.95 -3.43
C ALA A 83 9.03 13.07 -4.35
N PHE A 84 9.63 14.25 -4.25
CA PHE A 84 9.37 15.34 -5.18
C PHE A 84 10.30 15.17 -6.38
N HIS A 85 9.74 14.86 -7.55
CA HIS A 85 10.50 14.85 -8.79
C HIS A 85 10.65 16.30 -9.26
N ILE A 86 11.82 16.90 -9.03
CA ILE A 86 12.18 18.15 -9.70
C ILE A 86 12.55 17.75 -11.13
N SER A 87 11.60 17.86 -12.06
CA SER A 87 11.95 17.90 -13.47
C SER A 87 12.76 19.18 -13.67
N SER A 88 14.09 19.07 -13.78
CA SER A 88 14.88 20.12 -14.42
C SER A 88 14.47 20.15 -15.89
N ASP A 89 13.71 21.18 -16.26
CA ASP A 89 13.76 21.71 -17.63
C ASP A 89 15.16 22.30 -17.90
#